data_AF-A0A1I0A8C2-F1
#
_entry.id   AF-A0A1I0A8C2-F1
#
_cell.length_a   1.000
_cell.length_b   1.000
_cell.length_c   1.000
_cell.angle_alpha   90.00
_cell.angle_beta   90.00
_cell.angle_gamma   90.00
#
_symmetry.space_group_name_H-M   'P 1'
#
loop_
_entity.id
_entity.type
_entity.pdbx_description
1 polymer ?
#
loop_
_entity_poly.entity_id
_entity_poly.type
_entity_poly.pdbx_seq_one_letter_code
_entity_poly.pdbx_strand_id
1 'polypeptide(L)'
;MAECARCSAFTDNHAKGDYPYCDDCHDRFENVRESGVIVRQIPDSGEYQIDVTTSTGRNQGGTEKTQVDALARGKHLADKYGLEALFEYQRSGSQWMLDEYLQAHPKIRQDVRERLRRTPEKTDGGFVKRLRNLF
;
A
#
# COMPACT_ATOMS: atom_id res chain seq x y z
N MET A 1 -15.69 -1.65 -26.15
CA MET A 1 -16.02 -1.04 -24.85
C MET A 1 -15.84 -2.08 -23.77
N ALA A 2 -14.90 -1.84 -22.86
CA ALA A 2 -14.72 -2.67 -21.68
C ALA A 2 -15.50 -2.05 -20.51
N GLU A 3 -15.64 -2.80 -19.42
CA GLU A 3 -16.17 -2.28 -18.16
C GLU A 3 -15.00 -2.05 -17.19
N CYS A 4 -15.03 -0.93 -16.48
CA CYS A 4 -14.07 -0.62 -15.44
C CYS A 4 -14.10 -1.73 -14.38
N ALA A 5 -12.94 -2.33 -14.13
CA ALA A 5 -12.78 -3.44 -13.19
C ALA A 5 -13.15 -3.09 -11.73
N ARG A 6 -13.25 -1.79 -11.41
CA ARG A 6 -13.54 -1.30 -10.06
C ARG A 6 -15.00 -0.87 -9.87
N CYS A 7 -15.53 -0.03 -10.76
CA CYS A 7 -16.85 0.58 -10.60
C CYS A 7 -17.88 0.12 -11.63
N SER A 8 -17.51 -0.78 -12.54
CA SER A 8 -18.36 -1.27 -13.63
C SER A 8 -18.85 -0.20 -14.61
N ALA A 9 -18.34 1.03 -14.54
CA ALA A 9 -18.60 2.05 -15.55
C ALA A 9 -18.00 1.62 -16.90
N PHE A 10 -18.68 1.94 -18.00
CA PHE A 10 -18.12 1.72 -19.34
C PHE A 10 -16.86 2.55 -19.52
N THR A 11 -15.84 1.96 -20.15
CA THR A 11 -14.57 2.62 -20.43
C THR A 11 -14.02 2.20 -21.79
N ASP A 12 -13.43 3.17 -22.49
CA ASP A 12 -12.64 2.95 -23.71
C ASP A 12 -11.14 2.99 -23.43
N ASN A 13 -10.74 3.11 -22.16
CA ASN A 13 -9.33 3.10 -21.78
C ASN A 13 -8.70 1.74 -22.04
N HIS A 14 -7.50 1.77 -22.62
CA HIS A 14 -6.68 0.58 -22.75
C HIS A 14 -6.25 0.08 -21.37
N ALA A 15 -6.48 -1.22 -21.11
CA ALA A 15 -6.05 -1.85 -19.89
C ALA A 15 -4.51 -1.80 -19.77
N LYS A 16 -4.01 -1.32 -18.63
CA LYS A 16 -2.61 -1.50 -18.24
C LYS A 16 -2.49 -2.85 -17.51
N GLY A 17 -2.38 -3.93 -18.29
CA GLY A 17 -2.41 -5.31 -17.78
C GLY A 17 -3.79 -5.95 -17.97
N ASP A 18 -4.22 -6.75 -17.00
CA ASP A 18 -5.46 -7.54 -17.10
C ASP A 18 -6.72 -6.74 -16.70
N TYR A 19 -6.55 -5.52 -16.15
CA TYR A 19 -7.63 -4.75 -15.54
C TYR A 19 -7.79 -3.36 -16.17
N PRO A 20 -8.86 -3.11 -16.94
CA PRO A 20 -9.20 -1.77 -17.42
C PRO A 20 -9.84 -0.93 -16.30
N TYR A 21 -9.47 0.34 -16.19
CA TYR A 21 -10.09 1.30 -15.27
C TYR A 21 -10.63 2.52 -16.05
N CYS A 22 -11.73 3.11 -15.58
CA CYS A 22 -12.21 4.39 -16.11
C CYS A 22 -11.34 5.56 -15.63
N ASP A 23 -11.51 6.73 -16.25
CA ASP A 23 -10.74 7.94 -15.92
C ASP A 23 -10.91 8.33 -14.45
N ASP A 24 -12.13 8.31 -13.91
CA ASP A 24 -12.37 8.63 -12.49
C ASP A 24 -11.56 7.73 -11.53
N CYS A 25 -11.44 6.44 -11.88
CA CYS A 25 -10.64 5.51 -11.07
C CYS A 25 -9.14 5.79 -11.23
N HIS A 26 -8.69 6.09 -12.44
CA HIS A 26 -7.31 6.49 -12.70
C HIS A 26 -6.93 7.76 -11.94
N ASP A 27 -7.74 8.80 -12.01
CA ASP A 27 -7.51 10.07 -11.31
C ASP A 27 -7.42 9.84 -9.80
N ARG A 28 -8.31 9.01 -9.23
CA ARG A 28 -8.21 8.66 -7.81
C ARG A 28 -6.92 7.93 -7.49
N PHE A 29 -6.47 7.00 -8.34
CA PHE A 29 -5.21 6.30 -8.11
C PHE A 29 -4.00 7.23 -8.21
N GLU A 30 -3.97 8.12 -9.21
CA GLU A 30 -2.89 9.12 -9.35
C GLU A 30 -2.86 10.09 -8.16
N ASN A 31 -4.01 10.53 -7.65
CA ASN A 31 -4.06 11.36 -6.43
C ASN A 31 -3.40 10.67 -5.23
N VAL A 32 -3.60 9.35 -5.06
CA VAL A 32 -2.92 8.59 -4.00
C VAL A 32 -1.42 8.43 -4.28
N ARG A 33 -1.00 8.37 -5.55
CA ARG A 33 0.44 8.31 -5.89
C ARG A 33 1.14 9.63 -5.56
N GLU A 34 0.47 10.74 -5.80
CA GLU A 34 0.97 12.09 -5.52
C GLU A 34 0.89 12.46 -4.04
N SER A 35 -0.08 11.92 -3.30
CA SER A 35 -0.31 12.29 -1.90
C SER A 35 -0.90 11.14 -1.07
N GLY A 36 -0.17 10.03 -0.99
CA GLY A 36 -0.65 8.86 -0.26
C GLY A 36 0.39 7.79 -0.01
N VAL A 37 -0.09 6.62 0.43
CA VAL A 37 0.74 5.45 0.71
C VAL A 37 0.53 4.40 -0.38
N ILE A 38 1.61 3.95 -1.01
CA ILE A 38 1.56 2.91 -2.04
C ILE A 38 2.20 1.65 -1.49
N VAL A 39 1.47 0.54 -1.53
CA VAL A 39 1.98 -0.80 -1.26
C VAL A 39 2.05 -1.55 -2.57
N ARG A 40 3.25 -1.97 -3.00
CA ARG A 40 3.45 -2.63 -4.29
C ARG A 40 4.32 -3.88 -4.16
N GLN A 41 3.96 -4.93 -4.88
CA GLN A 41 4.81 -6.12 -4.97
C GLN A 41 5.99 -5.85 -5.91
N ILE A 42 7.21 -6.18 -5.48
CA ILE A 42 8.42 -6.17 -6.30
C ILE A 42 8.43 -7.47 -7.12
N PRO A 43 8.35 -7.42 -8.46
CA PRO A 43 8.20 -8.61 -9.29
C PRO A 43 9.32 -9.63 -9.14
N ASP A 44 10.56 -9.17 -8.98
CA ASP A 44 11.75 -10.03 -8.99
C ASP A 44 12.00 -10.74 -7.65
N SER A 45 11.64 -10.12 -6.53
CA SER A 45 11.89 -10.67 -5.19
C SER A 45 10.66 -11.30 -4.54
N GLY A 46 9.46 -10.95 -5.00
CA GLY A 46 8.20 -11.28 -4.34
C GLY A 46 7.95 -10.51 -3.03
N GLU A 47 8.90 -9.67 -2.61
CA GLU A 47 8.74 -8.75 -1.48
C GLU A 47 7.80 -7.60 -1.83
N TYR A 48 7.39 -6.85 -0.83
CA TYR A 48 6.51 -5.71 -0.97
C TYR A 48 7.23 -4.44 -0.56
N GLN A 49 7.21 -3.43 -1.43
CA GLN A 49 7.68 -2.09 -1.14
C GLN A 49 6.52 -1.22 -0.68
N ILE A 50 6.79 -0.39 0.33
CA ILE A 50 5.88 0.63 0.80
C ILE A 50 6.54 1.99 0.54
N ASP A 51 5.87 2.84 -0.24
CA ASP A 51 6.26 4.24 -0.47
C ASP A 51 5.22 5.16 0.16
N VAL A 52 5.67 6.28 0.74
CA VAL A 52 4.80 7.29 1.36
C VAL A 52 5.10 8.64 0.73
N THR A 53 4.11 9.25 0.10
CA THR A 53 4.20 10.62 -0.40
C THR A 53 3.35 11.53 0.49
N THR A 54 3.99 12.56 1.06
CA THR A 54 3.34 13.56 1.90
C THR A 54 3.60 14.96 1.32
N SER A 55 2.94 15.99 1.86
CA SER A 55 3.20 17.39 1.47
C SER A 55 4.65 17.85 1.72
N THR A 56 5.40 17.16 2.59
CA THR A 56 6.80 17.47 2.90
C THR A 56 7.80 16.68 2.04
N GLY A 57 7.30 15.75 1.20
CA GLY A 57 8.13 14.96 0.29
C GLY A 57 7.79 13.47 0.29
N ARG A 58 8.55 12.72 -0.51
CA ARG A 58 8.42 11.27 -0.67
C ARG A 58 9.44 10.54 0.21
N ASN A 59 8.95 9.62 1.03
CA ASN A 59 9.72 8.79 1.95
C ASN A 59 9.50 7.31 1.63
N GLN A 60 10.55 6.50 1.80
CA GLN A 60 10.42 5.05 1.71
C GLN A 60 9.80 4.53 3.02
N GLY A 61 8.58 4.01 2.94
CA GLY A 61 7.85 3.42 4.05
C GLY A 61 8.46 2.10 4.52
N GLY A 62 9.29 1.45 3.69
CA GLY A 62 10.06 0.23 3.99
C GLY A 62 9.81 -0.88 2.98
N THR A 63 10.34 -2.08 3.26
CA THR A 63 10.00 -3.31 2.55
C THR A 63 9.54 -4.39 3.52
N GLU A 64 8.65 -5.26 3.08
CA GLU A 64 8.11 -6.37 3.86
C GLU A 64 8.11 -7.66 3.03
N LYS A 65 8.32 -8.80 3.69
CA LYS A 65 8.42 -10.11 3.01
C LYS A 65 7.06 -10.74 2.71
N THR A 66 6.02 -10.34 3.43
CA THR A 66 4.68 -10.91 3.28
C THR A 66 3.68 -9.83 2.91
N GLN A 67 2.63 -10.22 2.18
CA GLN A 67 1.55 -9.32 1.81
C GLN A 67 0.87 -8.74 3.06
N VAL A 68 0.60 -9.57 4.07
CA VAL A 68 -0.08 -9.14 5.30
C VAL A 68 0.75 -8.10 6.05
N ASP A 69 2.06 -8.31 6.20
CA ASP A 69 2.94 -7.34 6.86
C ASP A 69 2.98 -6.02 6.09
N ALA A 70 3.05 -6.08 4.76
CA ALA A 70 3.06 -4.91 3.89
C ALA A 70 1.76 -4.11 3.96
N LEU A 71 0.60 -4.79 3.89
CA LEU A 71 -0.72 -4.15 3.99
C LEU A 71 -0.94 -3.58 5.39
N ALA A 72 -0.50 -4.28 6.44
CA ALA A 72 -0.56 -3.78 7.81
C ALA A 72 0.29 -2.52 7.99
N ARG A 73 1.53 -2.52 7.49
CA ARG A 73 2.41 -1.35 7.55
C ARG A 73 1.90 -0.19 6.71
N GLY A 74 1.46 -0.46 5.49
CA GLY A 74 0.83 0.54 4.62
C GLY A 74 -0.39 1.18 5.29
N LYS A 75 -1.27 0.36 5.88
CA LYS A 75 -2.43 0.86 6.63
C LYS A 75 -2.02 1.69 7.84
N HIS A 76 -1.05 1.22 8.62
CA HIS A 76 -0.57 1.98 9.77
C HIS A 76 -0.02 3.36 9.38
N LEU A 77 0.76 3.44 8.30
CA LEU A 77 1.31 4.71 7.81
C LEU A 77 0.20 5.63 7.27
N ALA A 78 -0.76 5.06 6.54
CA ALA A 78 -1.92 5.79 6.04
C ALA A 78 -2.73 6.40 7.20
N ASP A 79 -3.07 5.58 8.20
CA ASP A 79 -3.81 6.03 9.39
C ASP A 79 -2.98 7.06 10.20
N LYS A 80 -1.66 6.88 10.32
CA LYS A 80 -0.75 7.79 11.06
C LYS A 80 -0.66 9.18 10.42
N TYR A 81 -0.60 9.24 9.09
CA TYR A 81 -0.45 10.50 8.35
C TYR A 81 -1.78 11.07 7.86
N GLY A 82 -2.91 10.38 8.09
CA GLY A 82 -4.22 10.80 7.59
C GLY A 82 -4.32 10.76 6.06
N LEU A 83 -3.65 9.80 5.43
CA LEU A 83 -3.56 9.66 3.98
C LEU A 83 -4.37 8.48 3.47
N GLU A 84 -4.75 8.52 2.19
CA GLU A 84 -5.26 7.33 1.51
C GLU A 84 -4.12 6.37 1.15
N ALA A 85 -4.46 5.09 0.98
CA ALA A 85 -3.51 4.06 0.58
C ALA A 85 -3.99 3.27 -0.63
N LEU A 86 -3.05 2.95 -1.51
CA LEU A 86 -3.22 2.18 -2.73
C LEU A 86 -2.42 0.88 -2.64
N PHE A 87 -3.04 -0.23 -2.98
CA PHE A 87 -2.38 -1.52 -3.18
C PHE A 87 -2.27 -1.80 -4.68
N GLU A 88 -1.05 -2.01 -5.15
CA GLU A 88 -0.73 -2.27 -6.55
C GLU A 88 -0.15 -3.69 -6.72
N TYR A 89 -0.81 -4.48 -7.55
CA TYR A 89 -0.31 -5.78 -7.97
C TYR A 89 0.32 -5.66 -9.36
N GLN A 90 1.62 -5.34 -9.40
CA GLN A 90 2.32 -5.03 -10.65
C GLN A 90 2.22 -6.14 -11.70
N ARG A 91 2.18 -7.40 -11.27
CA ARG A 91 2.13 -8.55 -12.18
C ARG A 91 0.87 -8.57 -13.05
N SER A 92 -0.28 -8.24 -12.49
CA SER A 92 -1.55 -8.23 -13.22
C SER A 92 -2.01 -6.82 -13.60
N GLY A 93 -1.34 -5.79 -13.07
CA GLY A 93 -1.78 -4.40 -13.18
C GLY A 93 -2.99 -4.07 -12.31
N SER A 94 -3.39 -4.95 -11.37
CA SER A 94 -4.53 -4.67 -10.50
C SER A 94 -4.20 -3.60 -9.47
N GLN A 95 -5.17 -2.73 -9.19
CA GLN A 95 -5.02 -1.57 -8.33
C GLN A 95 -6.27 -1.46 -7.45
N TRP A 96 -6.06 -1.34 -6.15
CA TRP A 96 -7.12 -1.29 -5.17
C TRP A 96 -6.84 -0.24 -4.11
N MET A 97 -7.84 0.54 -3.75
CA MET A 97 -7.74 1.27 -2.48
C MET A 97 -7.57 0.26 -1.36
N LEU A 98 -6.61 0.49 -0.47
CA LEU A 98 -6.22 -0.49 0.54
C LEU A 98 -7.42 -0.89 1.41
N ASP A 99 -8.23 0.06 1.84
CA ASP A 99 -9.41 -0.25 2.66
C ASP A 99 -10.48 -1.03 1.87
N GLU A 100 -10.68 -0.73 0.59
CA GLU A 100 -11.59 -1.50 -0.28
C GLU A 100 -11.09 -2.93 -0.48
N TYR A 101 -9.79 -3.10 -0.71
CA TYR A 101 -9.15 -4.42 -0.81
C TYR A 101 -9.39 -5.25 0.47
N LEU A 102 -9.15 -4.66 1.64
CA LEU A 102 -9.34 -5.33 2.92
C LEU A 102 -10.82 -5.63 3.18
N GLN A 103 -11.75 -4.78 2.77
CA GLN A 103 -13.19 -5.05 2.86
C GLN A 103 -13.59 -6.24 1.99
N ALA A 104 -13.09 -6.30 0.75
CA ALA A 104 -13.33 -7.40 -0.18
C ALA A 104 -12.67 -8.72 0.22
N HIS A 105 -11.62 -8.68 1.06
CA HIS A 105 -10.87 -9.86 1.52
C HIS A 105 -10.89 -10.00 3.06
N PRO A 106 -12.00 -10.47 3.66
CA PRO A 106 -12.18 -10.49 5.11
C PRO A 106 -11.10 -11.26 5.88
N LYS A 107 -10.56 -12.35 5.31
CA LYS A 107 -9.48 -13.15 5.91
C LYS A 107 -8.20 -12.33 6.04
N ILE A 108 -7.73 -11.73 4.94
CA ILE A 108 -6.55 -10.85 4.94
C ILE A 108 -6.76 -9.67 5.90
N ARG A 109 -7.95 -9.08 5.91
CA ARG A 109 -8.29 -8.00 6.86
C ARG A 109 -8.17 -8.43 8.31
N GLN A 110 -8.59 -9.64 8.65
CA GLN A 110 -8.43 -10.17 10.00
C GLN A 110 -6.95 -10.32 10.35
N ASP A 111 -6.15 -10.90 9.46
CA ASP A 111 -4.71 -11.09 9.66
C ASP A 111 -3.98 -9.75 9.82
N VAL A 112 -4.32 -8.75 8.99
CA VAL A 112 -3.80 -7.38 9.08
C VAL A 112 -4.17 -6.73 10.42
N ARG A 113 -5.43 -6.86 10.85
CA ARG A 113 -5.87 -6.32 12.15
C ARG A 113 -5.14 -6.97 13.31
N GLU A 114 -4.92 -8.29 13.26
CA GLU A 114 -4.17 -9.01 14.27
C GLU A 114 -2.70 -8.56 14.29
N ARG A 115 -2.08 -8.43 13.11
CA ARG A 115 -0.72 -7.91 12.96
C ARG A 115 -0.54 -6.50 13.52
N LEU A 116 -1.53 -5.62 13.30
CA LEU A 116 -1.55 -4.27 13.86
C LEU A 116 -1.65 -4.29 15.40
N ARG A 117 -2.51 -5.14 15.96
CA ARG A 117 -2.67 -5.31 17.43
C ARG A 117 -1.42 -5.82 18.12
N ARG A 118 -0.61 -6.62 17.43
CA ARG A 118 0.63 -7.21 17.97
C ARG A 118 1.81 -6.23 18.03
N THR A 119 1.63 -4.96 17.66
CA THR A 119 2.74 -3.97 17.62
C THR A 119 2.74 -3.07 18.86
N PRO A 120 3.57 -3.34 19.90
CA PRO A 120 4.34 -2.30 20.56
C PRO A 120 5.57 -1.99 19.70
N GLU A 121 5.85 -0.71 19.45
CA GLU A 121 7.06 -0.25 18.76
C GLU A 121 8.32 -0.77 19.48
N LYS A 122 8.90 -1.86 18.99
CA LYS A 122 10.30 -2.21 19.23
C LYS A 122 11.00 -2.44 17.91
N THR A 123 11.31 -1.34 17.25
CA THR A 123 12.47 -1.28 16.36
C THR A 123 13.66 -0.78 17.18
N ASP A 124 14.04 -1.55 18.21
CA ASP A 124 15.34 -1.43 18.88
C ASP A 124 16.42 -1.97 17.93
N GLY A 125 16.84 -1.12 16.98
CA GLY A 125 17.87 -1.46 15.99
C GLY A 125 18.89 -0.35 15.72
N GLY A 126 18.82 0.78 16.41
CA GLY A 126 19.72 1.91 16.16
C GLY A 126 20.04 2.82 17.34
N PHE A 127 19.19 2.85 18.38
CA PHE A 127 19.36 3.83 19.47
C PHE A 127 20.33 3.34 20.56
N VAL A 128 20.27 2.06 20.93
CA VAL A 128 21.12 1.49 22.00
C VAL A 128 22.61 1.39 21.60
N LYS A 129 22.92 1.36 20.30
CA LYS A 129 24.32 1.38 19.83
C LYS A 129 24.99 2.77 19.94
N ARG A 130 24.23 3.86 20.10
CA ARG A 130 24.81 5.21 20.28
C ARG A 130 25.11 5.57 21.73
N LEU A 131 24.46 4.94 22.70
CA LEU A 131 24.69 5.21 24.13
C LEU A 131 25.86 4.44 24.74
N ARG A 132 26.41 3.44 24.04
CA ARG A 132 27.57 2.65 24.50
C ARG A 132 28.93 3.22 24.08
N ASN A 133 28.95 4.35 23.37
CA ASN A 133 30.16 5.09 23.00
C ASN A 133 30.33 6.40 23.81
N LEU A 134 29.54 6.58 24.87
CA LEU A 134 29.57 7.77 25.74
C LEU A 134 29.78 7.43 27.23
N PHE A 135 30.02 6.17 27.56
CA PHE A 135 30.47 5.71 28.88
C PHE A 135 31.59 4.68 28.72
#